data_AF-A0A7J8UDU0-F1
#
_entry.id   AF-A0A7J8UDU0-F1
#
_cell.length_a   1.000
_cell.length_b   1.000
_cell.length_c   1.000
_cell.angle_alpha   90.00
_cell.angle_beta   90.00
_cell.angle_gamma   90.00
#
_symmetry.space_group_name_H-M   'P 1'
#
loop_
_entity.id
_entity.type
_entity.pdbx_description
1 polymer ?
#
loop_
_entity_poly.entity_id
_entity_poly.type
_entity_poly.pdbx_seq_one_letter_code
_entity_poly.pdbx_strand_id
1 'polypeptide(L)'
;MPKMSTRLISDVKLLQGDWNSLGSVRMWYYASQGKSAACKEVRENVDEKNRTIVYGILEGEISNYYKTWKSTLNVTPNGEGSLAKWTIKYEKQNDHVPEPLNYCDFYAIWSKDVDAYLLSAK
;
A
#
# COMPACT_ATOMS: atom_id res chain seq x y z
N MET A 1 -0.53 11.35 4.01
CA MET A 1 -0.35 9.95 4.46
C MET A 1 0.06 9.83 5.92
N PRO A 2 1.20 10.39 6.42
CA PRO A 2 1.56 10.24 7.83
C PRO A 2 0.51 10.79 8.81
N LYS A 3 -0.09 11.95 8.49
CA LYS A 3 -1.19 12.53 9.28
C LYS A 3 -2.46 11.67 9.34
N MET A 4 -2.67 10.80 8.35
CA MET A 4 -3.87 9.95 8.25
C MET A 4 -3.73 8.68 9.09
N SER A 5 -2.50 8.18 9.30
CA SER A 5 -2.23 7.00 10.12
C SER A 5 -0.86 7.12 10.78
N THR A 6 -0.79 7.89 11.86
CA THR A 6 0.46 8.17 12.58
C THR A 6 1.06 6.93 13.24
N ARG A 7 0.26 5.89 13.47
CA ARG A 7 0.68 4.62 14.06
C ARG A 7 1.31 3.65 13.04
N LEU A 8 0.91 3.73 11.77
CA LEU A 8 1.41 2.82 10.73
C LEU A 8 2.39 3.49 9.79
N ILE A 9 2.21 4.77 9.47
CA ILE A 9 3.03 5.49 8.49
C ILE A 9 3.78 6.60 9.21
N SER A 10 5.10 6.44 9.33
CA SER A 10 5.95 7.47 9.93
C SER A 10 6.34 8.55 8.93
N ASP A 11 6.61 8.18 7.68
CA ASP A 11 6.97 9.14 6.62
C ASP A 11 6.73 8.56 5.22
N VAL A 12 6.57 9.45 4.23
CA VAL A 12 6.51 9.12 2.81
C VAL A 12 7.27 10.17 2.02
N LYS A 13 8.27 9.74 1.24
CA LYS A 13 9.10 10.64 0.43
C LYS A 13 8.94 10.33 -1.05
N LEU A 14 8.73 11.37 -1.85
CA LEU A 14 8.80 11.27 -3.30
C LEU A 14 10.27 11.16 -3.72
N LEU A 15 10.61 10.13 -4.49
CA LEU A 15 11.96 9.93 -5.01
C LEU A 15 12.07 10.25 -6.51
N GLN A 16 11.02 9.99 -7.28
CA GLN A 16 11.00 10.22 -8.72
C GLN A 16 9.59 10.55 -9.21
N GLY A 17 9.50 11.44 -10.19
CA GLY A 17 8.24 11.86 -10.81
C GLY A 17 7.47 12.85 -9.93
N ASP A 18 6.15 12.74 -9.92
CA ASP A 18 5.26 13.46 -9.00
C ASP A 18 4.41 12.47 -8.18
N TRP A 19 3.54 12.99 -7.31
CA TRP A 19 2.75 12.16 -6.40
C TRP A 19 1.70 11.27 -7.09
N ASN A 20 1.30 11.60 -8.31
CA ASN A 20 0.16 11.02 -9.02
C ASN A 20 0.53 10.33 -10.35
N SER A 21 1.69 10.62 -10.92
CA SER A 21 2.11 10.11 -12.22
C SER A 21 2.35 8.61 -12.21
N LEU A 22 2.05 7.95 -13.33
CA LEU A 22 2.51 6.60 -13.62
C LEU A 22 4.05 6.56 -13.58
N GLY A 23 4.62 5.50 -13.02
CA GLY A 23 6.07 5.36 -12.85
C GLY A 23 6.67 6.21 -11.73
N SER A 24 5.85 6.96 -10.97
CA SER A 24 6.32 7.64 -9.76
C SER A 24 6.89 6.66 -8.75
N VAL A 25 8.00 7.04 -8.13
CA VAL A 25 8.69 6.23 -7.12
C VAL A 25 8.65 6.93 -5.78
N ARG A 26 8.22 6.19 -4.75
CA ARG A 26 8.05 6.70 -3.38
C ARG A 26 8.77 5.79 -2.39
N MET A 27 9.38 6.39 -1.38
CA MET A 27 9.92 5.69 -0.22
C MET A 27 8.91 5.78 0.91
N TRP A 28 8.46 4.64 1.39
CA TRP A 28 7.55 4.52 2.53
C TRP A 28 8.33 4.08 3.76
N TYR A 29 8.09 4.76 4.87
CA TYR A 29 8.54 4.36 6.20
C TYR A 29 7.29 4.01 7.02
N TYR A 30 7.22 2.76 7.47
CA TYR A 30 6.02 2.21 8.07
C TYR A 30 6.33 1.25 9.20
N ALA A 31 5.34 0.99 10.06
CA ALA A 31 5.39 -0.03 11.08
C ALA A 31 4.54 -1.23 10.65
N SER A 32 5.14 -2.42 10.63
CA SER A 32 4.44 -3.70 10.42
C SER A 32 4.72 -4.63 11.60
N GLN A 33 3.65 -5.16 12.21
CA GLN A 33 3.73 -5.98 13.43
C GLN A 33 4.57 -5.32 14.56
N GLY A 34 4.46 -3.99 14.70
CA GLY A 34 5.20 -3.22 15.71
C GLY A 34 6.69 -2.99 15.40
N LYS A 35 7.20 -3.48 14.26
CA LYS A 35 8.57 -3.24 13.81
C LYS A 35 8.60 -2.18 12.73
N SER A 36 9.58 -1.28 12.81
CA SER A 36 9.83 -0.28 11.77
C SER A 36 10.41 -0.96 10.54
N ALA A 37 9.86 -0.64 9.38
CA ALA A 37 10.25 -1.13 8.08
C ALA A 37 10.22 0.01 7.05
N ALA A 38 10.81 -0.24 5.89
CA ALA A 38 10.72 0.68 4.77
C ALA A 38 10.65 -0.08 3.44
N CYS A 39 9.97 0.52 2.47
CA CYS A 39 9.93 0.00 1.10
C CYS A 39 9.96 1.11 0.08
N LYS A 40 10.60 0.83 -1.05
CA LYS A 40 10.57 1.65 -2.26
C LYS A 40 9.50 1.07 -3.17
N GLU A 41 8.51 1.88 -3.48
CA GLU A 41 7.32 1.51 -4.23
C GLU A 41 7.25 2.32 -5.52
N VAL A 42 6.74 1.69 -6.58
CA VAL A 42 6.48 2.32 -7.88
C VAL A 42 5.01 2.18 -8.25
N ARG A 43 4.43 3.28 -8.76
CA ARG A 43 3.08 3.24 -9.33
C ARG A 43 3.12 2.61 -10.72
N GLU A 44 2.76 1.33 -10.81
CA GLU A 44 2.86 0.55 -12.05
C GLU A 44 1.69 0.74 -13.00
N ASN A 45 0.49 1.00 -12.49
CA ASN A 45 -0.70 1.21 -13.33
C ASN A 45 -1.72 2.11 -12.64
N VAL A 46 -2.46 2.88 -13.44
CA VAL A 46 -3.62 3.66 -13.03
C VAL A 46 -4.72 3.47 -14.06
N ASP A 47 -5.86 2.99 -13.60
CA ASP A 47 -7.09 2.90 -14.39
C ASP A 47 -8.15 3.76 -13.71
N GLU A 48 -8.30 4.99 -14.20
CA GLU A 48 -9.25 5.96 -13.63
C GLU A 48 -10.70 5.50 -13.81
N LYS A 49 -11.01 4.87 -14.94
CA LYS A 49 -12.36 4.37 -15.25
C LYS A 49 -12.80 3.31 -14.24
N ASN A 50 -11.90 2.37 -13.94
CA ASN A 50 -12.15 1.30 -12.98
C ASN A 50 -11.67 1.65 -11.57
N ARG A 51 -11.23 2.89 -11.31
CA ARG A 51 -10.71 3.37 -10.02
C ARG A 51 -9.72 2.40 -9.38
N THR A 52 -8.75 1.97 -10.18
CA THR A 52 -7.77 0.95 -9.81
C THR A 52 -6.36 1.52 -9.90
N ILE A 53 -5.55 1.27 -8.89
CA ILE A 53 -4.13 1.60 -8.89
C ILE A 53 -3.34 0.34 -8.54
N VAL A 54 -2.28 0.08 -9.31
CA VAL A 54 -1.35 -1.04 -9.07
C VAL A 54 -0.01 -0.47 -8.64
N TYR A 55 0.53 -1.03 -7.56
CA TYR A 55 1.80 -0.67 -6.97
C TYR A 55 2.73 -1.87 -6.99
N GLY A 56 3.97 -1.66 -7.45
CA GLY A 56 5.06 -2.62 -7.39
C GLY A 56 6.04 -2.24 -6.28
N ILE A 57 6.75 -3.23 -5.72
CA ILE A 57 7.84 -2.98 -4.76
C ILE A 57 9.18 -3.16 -5.47
N LEU A 58 9.97 -2.10 -5.48
CA LEU A 58 11.31 -2.10 -6.07
C LEU A 58 12.36 -2.57 -5.07
N GLU A 59 12.26 -2.12 -3.82
CA GLU A 59 13.20 -2.44 -2.74
C GLU A 59 12.48 -2.46 -1.38
N GLY A 60 13.09 -3.11 -0.41
CA GLY A 60 12.62 -3.16 0.98
C GLY A 60 12.60 -4.56 1.54
N GLU A 61 12.24 -4.67 2.81
CA GLU A 61 12.20 -5.95 3.52
C GLU A 61 11.27 -6.97 2.84
N ILE A 62 10.18 -6.52 2.21
CA ILE A 62 9.25 -7.35 1.44
C ILE A 62 10.00 -8.21 0.40
N SER A 63 10.99 -7.63 -0.29
CA SER A 63 11.75 -8.30 -1.36
C SER A 63 12.65 -9.44 -0.86
N ASN A 64 12.95 -9.48 0.44
CA ASN A 64 13.69 -10.58 1.07
C ASN A 64 12.85 -11.86 1.20
N TYR A 65 11.52 -11.71 1.22
CA TYR A 65 10.57 -12.81 1.39
C TYR A 65 9.87 -13.18 0.08
N TYR A 66 9.60 -12.20 -0.78
CA TYR A 66 8.86 -12.38 -2.01
C TYR A 66 9.69 -11.92 -3.22
N LYS A 67 9.84 -12.78 -4.23
CA LYS A 67 10.54 -12.47 -5.48
C LYS A 67 9.81 -11.40 -6.28
N THR A 68 8.48 -11.52 -6.32
CA THR A 68 7.60 -10.56 -6.96
C THR A 68 6.54 -10.13 -5.95
N TRP A 69 6.15 -8.86 -6.02
CA TRP A 69 5.10 -8.31 -5.20
C TRP A 69 4.36 -7.21 -5.94
N LYS A 70 3.03 -7.32 -6.00
CA LYS A 70 2.13 -6.27 -6.49
C LYS A 70 0.97 -6.08 -5.54
N SER A 71 0.69 -4.84 -5.17
CA SER A 71 -0.49 -4.47 -4.41
C SER A 71 -1.44 -3.67 -5.29
N THR A 72 -2.67 -4.12 -5.41
CA THR A 72 -3.71 -3.45 -6.19
C THR A 72 -4.76 -2.89 -5.25
N LEU A 73 -4.99 -1.59 -5.32
CA LEU A 73 -6.14 -0.93 -4.69
C LEU A 73 -7.21 -0.71 -5.75
N ASN A 74 -8.40 -1.25 -5.50
CA ASN A 74 -9.59 -0.99 -6.29
C ASN A 74 -10.67 -0.39 -5.39
N VAL A 75 -11.31 0.69 -5.83
CA VAL A 75 -12.36 1.37 -5.06
C VAL A 75 -13.66 1.39 -5.85
N THR A 76 -14.67 0.68 -5.36
CA THR A 76 -15.99 0.58 -6.01
C THR A 76 -17.09 1.23 -5.17
N PRO A 77 -18.09 1.89 -5.77
CA PRO A 77 -19.27 2.33 -5.03
C PRO A 77 -19.92 1.17 -4.27
N ASN A 78 -20.38 1.43 -3.05
CA ASN A 78 -21.08 0.45 -2.21
C ASN A 78 -22.13 1.15 -1.34
N GLY A 79 -23.38 1.22 -1.83
CA GLY A 79 -24.44 1.99 -1.18
C GLY A 79 -24.09 3.48 -1.10
N GLU A 80 -24.24 4.06 0.08
CA GLU A 80 -23.85 5.46 0.37
C GLU A 80 -22.32 5.65 0.50
N GLY A 81 -21.55 4.57 0.49
CA GLY A 81 -20.09 4.59 0.66
C GLY A 81 -19.33 3.98 -0.51
N SER A 82 -18.13 3.50 -0.21
CA SER A 82 -17.27 2.79 -1.16
C SER A 82 -16.63 1.58 -0.49
N LEU A 83 -16.34 0.55 -1.29
CA LEU A 83 -15.54 -0.59 -0.89
C LEU A 83 -14.12 -0.40 -1.41
N ALA A 84 -13.16 -0.26 -0.50
CA ALA A 84 -11.74 -0.31 -0.83
C ALA A 84 -11.25 -1.77 -0.75
N LYS A 85 -10.94 -2.37 -1.90
CA LYS A 85 -10.42 -3.73 -2.00
C LYS A 85 -8.92 -3.70 -2.28
N TRP A 86 -8.15 -4.28 -1.38
CA TRP A 86 -6.73 -4.58 -1.60
C TRP A 86 -6.56 -6.00 -2.12
N THR A 87 -5.70 -6.17 -3.12
CA THR A 87 -5.29 -7.48 -3.64
C THR A 87 -3.77 -7.53 -3.70
N ILE A 88 -3.17 -8.58 -3.12
CA ILE A 88 -1.73 -8.80 -3.16
C ILE A 88 -1.45 -9.98 -4.10
N LYS A 89 -0.63 -9.75 -5.13
CA LYS A 89 -0.09 -10.81 -5.99
C LYS A 89 1.40 -10.94 -5.70
N TYR A 90 1.87 -12.16 -5.44
CA TYR A 90 3.23 -12.40 -5.01
C TYR A 90 3.75 -13.75 -5.48
N GLU A 91 5.08 -13.87 -5.52
CA GLU A 91 5.80 -15.13 -5.64
C GLU A 91 6.75 -15.23 -4.46
N LYS A 92 6.68 -16.33 -3.69
CA LYS A 92 7.56 -16.56 -2.55
C LYS A 92 9.00 -16.82 -3.00
N GLN A 93 9.97 -16.42 -2.19
CA GLN A 93 11.37 -16.81 -2.40
C GLN A 93 11.57 -18.33 -2.30
N ASN A 94 10.86 -18.96 -1.37
CA ASN A 94 10.81 -20.43 -1.19
C ASN A 94 9.57 -20.82 -0.35
N ASP A 95 9.31 -22.12 -0.22
CA ASP A 95 8.09 -22.66 0.41
C ASP A 95 7.98 -22.38 1.92
N HIS A 96 9.09 -22.00 2.59
CA HIS A 96 9.08 -21.64 4.01
C HIS A 96 8.61 -20.21 4.27
N VAL A 97 8.50 -19.38 3.23
CA VAL A 97 7.99 -18.02 3.37
C VAL A 97 6.49 -18.07 3.67
N PRO A 98 6.01 -17.40 4.73
CA PRO A 98 4.59 -17.40 5.07
C PRO A 98 3.74 -16.65 4.03
N GLU A 99 2.44 -16.91 4.05
CA GLU A 99 1.50 -16.07 3.31
C GLU A 99 1.51 -14.63 3.86
N PRO A 100 1.32 -13.61 3.01
CA PRO A 100 1.45 -12.20 3.39
C PRO A 100 0.27 -11.64 4.20
N LEU A 101 -0.31 -12.44 5.10
CA LEU A 101 -1.50 -12.06 5.88
C LEU A 101 -1.25 -10.82 6.74
N ASN A 102 -0.03 -10.66 7.26
CA ASN A 102 0.37 -9.47 7.99
C ASN A 102 0.27 -8.17 7.16
N TYR A 103 0.53 -8.25 5.85
CA TYR A 103 0.39 -7.11 4.95
C TYR A 103 -1.09 -6.87 4.59
N CYS A 104 -1.92 -7.92 4.51
CA CYS A 104 -3.37 -7.75 4.41
C CYS A 104 -3.94 -7.00 5.61
N ASP A 105 -3.52 -7.38 6.83
CA ASP A 105 -3.93 -6.70 8.06
C ASP A 105 -3.45 -5.24 8.08
N PHE A 106 -2.20 -5.00 7.67
CA PHE A 106 -1.66 -3.64 7.52
C PHE A 106 -2.54 -2.78 6.60
N TYR A 107 -2.89 -3.28 5.40
CA TYR A 107 -3.74 -2.54 4.46
C TYR A 107 -5.15 -2.31 5.00
N ALA A 108 -5.71 -3.28 5.73
CA ALA A 108 -7.03 -3.13 6.35
C ALA A 108 -7.02 -2.05 7.45
N ILE A 109 -6.01 -2.06 8.31
CA ILE A 109 -5.85 -1.06 9.38
C ILE A 109 -5.59 0.32 8.78
N TRP A 110 -4.69 0.42 7.80
CA TRP A 110 -4.37 1.68 7.14
C TRP A 110 -5.58 2.27 6.41
N SER A 111 -6.38 1.44 5.73
CA SER A 111 -7.59 1.91 5.04
C SER A 111 -8.63 2.45 6.01
N LYS A 112 -8.79 1.82 7.19
CA LYS A 112 -9.67 2.33 8.26
C LYS A 112 -9.19 3.68 8.82
N ASP A 113 -7.88 3.83 8.99
CA ASP A 113 -7.31 5.09 9.47
C ASP A 113 -7.52 6.23 8.46
N VAL A 114 -7.31 5.94 7.17
CA VAL A 114 -7.59 6.90 6.09
C VAL A 114 -9.07 7.28 6.04
N ASP A 115 -9.97 6.30 6.13
CA ASP A 115 -11.42 6.54 6.14
C ASP A 115 -11.83 7.45 7.32
N ALA A 116 -11.40 7.13 8.54
CA ALA A 116 -11.68 7.93 9.74
C ALA A 116 -11.12 9.36 9.63
N TYR A 117 -9.90 9.51 9.07
CA TYR A 117 -9.32 10.82 8.83
C TYR A 117 -10.14 11.63 7.82
N LEU A 118 -10.55 11.03 6.69
CA LEU A 118 -11.34 11.71 5.66
C LEU A 118 -12.74 12.13 6.17
N LEU A 119 -13.36 11.33 7.04
CA LEU A 119 -14.65 11.64 7.64
C LEU A 119 -14.58 12.78 8.66
N SER A 120 -13.43 12.92 9.34
CA SER A 120 -13.20 13.95 10.36
C SER A 120 -12.61 15.25 9.81
N ALA A 121 -11.97 15.20 8.64
CA ALA A 121 -11.34 16.36 8.00
C ALA A 121 -12.33 17.28 7.26
N LYS A 122 -13.57 17.40 7.74
CA LYS A 122 -14.59 18.32 7.20
C LYS A 122 -14.31 19.77 7.54
#